data_AF-A0AA37BS75-F1
#
_entry.id   AF-A0AA37BS75-F1
#
_cell.length_a   1.000
_cell.length_b   1.000
_cell.length_c   1.000
_cell.angle_alpha   90.00
_cell.angle_beta   90.00
_cell.angle_gamma   90.00
#
_symmetry.space_group_name_H-M   'P 1'
#
loop_
_entity.id
_entity.type
_entity.pdbx_description
1 polymer ?
#
loop_
_entity_poly.entity_id
_entity_poly.type
_entity_poly.pdbx_seq_one_letter_code
_entity_poly.pdbx_strand_id
1 'polypeptide(L)'
;MGKGNKHFDIPDPVQLALFIDRDGTINRDCPYCHDPRDLHIYEDAVEVMGFFQSLGFMIVIVTNQSGIGRGYFSVEEMEEFNSHLLSSLRKRGVRVTAVYYCPHRPEEGCSCRKPATGLVERAARELSIDLSRSFIVGDRDDVDGELARRLSMPYMIMVRDV
;
A
#
# COMPACT_ATOMS: atom_id res chain seq x y z
N MET A 1 -25.84 -15.49 46.76
CA MET A 1 -26.09 -14.51 45.67
C MET A 1 -24.75 -14.18 45.03
N GLY A 2 -24.45 -14.80 43.89
CA GLY A 2 -23.15 -14.69 43.21
C GLY A 2 -22.97 -13.30 42.59
N LYS A 3 -21.82 -12.67 42.86
CA LYS A 3 -21.38 -11.47 42.14
C LYS A 3 -20.90 -11.91 40.76
N GLY A 4 -21.75 -11.79 39.75
CA GLY A 4 -21.35 -11.98 38.36
C GLY A 4 -20.44 -10.83 37.94
N ASN A 5 -19.14 -11.10 37.81
CA ASN A 5 -18.23 -10.20 37.10
C ASN A 5 -18.69 -10.16 35.64
N LYS A 6 -19.19 -9.01 35.20
CA LYS A 6 -19.46 -8.77 33.79
C LYS A 6 -18.11 -8.61 33.10
N HIS A 7 -17.68 -9.64 32.39
CA HIS A 7 -16.59 -9.52 31.43
C HIS A 7 -17.10 -8.59 30.32
N PHE A 8 -16.48 -7.44 30.15
CA PHE A 8 -16.68 -6.61 28.98
C PHE A 8 -15.64 -7.05 27.96
N ASP A 9 -16.09 -7.70 26.89
CA ASP A 9 -15.25 -7.95 25.73
C ASP A 9 -15.00 -6.60 25.06
N ILE A 10 -13.83 -6.00 25.35
CA ILE A 10 -13.36 -4.83 24.61
C ILE A 10 -12.95 -5.37 23.23
N PRO A 11 -13.63 -5.00 22.14
CA PRO A 11 -13.22 -5.45 20.81
C PRO A 11 -11.79 -5.01 20.55
N ASP A 12 -11.03 -5.86 19.84
CA ASP A 12 -9.70 -5.50 19.41
C ASP A 12 -9.72 -4.14 18.71
N PRO A 13 -8.73 -3.26 18.98
CA PRO A 13 -8.69 -1.95 18.37
C PRO A 13 -8.69 -2.10 16.84
N VAL A 14 -9.73 -1.57 16.23
CA VAL A 14 -9.90 -1.50 14.78
C VAL A 14 -8.73 -0.71 14.20
N GLN A 15 -8.04 -1.29 13.22
CA GLN A 15 -6.86 -0.67 12.61
C GLN A 15 -7.28 0.25 11.46
N LEU A 16 -6.61 1.38 11.31
CA LEU A 16 -6.78 2.28 10.16
C LEU A 16 -5.55 2.16 9.27
N ALA A 17 -5.72 2.31 7.96
CA ALA A 17 -4.59 2.23 7.04
C ALA A 17 -4.55 3.37 6.01
N LEU A 18 -3.32 3.77 5.71
CA LEU A 18 -2.98 4.45 4.48
C LEU A 18 -2.54 3.38 3.48
N PHE A 19 -3.39 3.10 2.49
CA PHE A 19 -3.00 2.30 1.33
C PHE A 19 -2.30 3.23 0.35
N ILE A 20 -1.05 2.95 0.02
CA ILE A 20 -0.23 3.83 -0.80
C ILE A 20 0.38 3.05 -1.97
N ASP A 21 0.30 3.63 -3.16
CA ASP A 21 0.98 3.07 -4.33
C ASP A 21 2.52 3.21 -4.20
N ARG A 22 3.28 2.45 -5.00
CA ARG A 22 4.74 2.39 -4.93
C ARG A 22 5.42 3.24 -6.01
N ASP A 23 5.20 2.91 -7.28
CA ASP A 23 5.96 3.43 -8.41
C ASP A 23 5.24 4.65 -8.99
N GLY A 24 5.89 5.82 -8.97
CA GLY A 24 5.25 7.11 -9.23
C GLY A 24 4.75 7.78 -7.94
N THR A 25 4.52 7.01 -6.89
CA THR A 25 3.98 7.53 -5.62
C THR A 25 5.03 7.62 -4.52
N ILE A 26 5.59 6.50 -4.04
CA ILE A 26 6.65 6.51 -3.02
C ILE A 26 8.01 6.75 -3.66
N ASN A 27 8.30 6.00 -4.72
CA ASN A 27 9.51 6.18 -5.52
C ASN A 27 9.19 6.68 -6.92
N ARG A 28 10.20 7.24 -7.58
CA ARG A 28 10.14 7.57 -9.00
C ARG A 28 9.66 6.37 -9.79
N ASP A 29 8.71 6.59 -10.70
CA ASP A 29 8.31 5.58 -11.66
C ASP A 29 9.47 5.33 -12.62
N CYS A 30 9.81 4.07 -12.81
CA CYS A 30 10.85 3.64 -13.70
C CYS A 30 10.37 2.37 -14.42
N PRO A 31 10.73 2.18 -15.70
CA PRO A 31 10.32 0.99 -16.43
C PRO A 31 10.79 -0.26 -15.69
N TYR A 32 9.84 -0.94 -15.04
CA TYR A 32 10.10 -2.14 -14.26
C TYR A 32 11.05 -1.88 -13.08
N CYS A 33 10.67 -1.08 -12.08
CA CYS A 33 11.51 -0.82 -10.90
C CYS A 33 11.84 -2.10 -10.11
N HIS A 34 13.01 -2.68 -10.41
CA HIS A 34 13.55 -3.90 -9.80
C HIS A 34 15.01 -3.74 -9.35
N ASP A 35 15.76 -2.75 -9.86
CA ASP A 35 17.14 -2.49 -9.45
C ASP A 35 17.19 -1.51 -8.27
N PRO A 36 17.74 -1.91 -7.10
CA PRO A 36 17.86 -1.02 -5.94
C PRO A 36 18.66 0.26 -6.20
N ARG A 37 19.51 0.30 -7.23
CA ARG A 37 20.31 1.48 -7.61
C ARG A 37 19.45 2.59 -8.21
N ASP A 38 18.30 2.24 -8.77
CA ASP A 38 17.35 3.17 -9.37
C ASP A 38 16.34 3.71 -8.34
N LEU A 39 16.44 3.27 -7.08
CA LEU A 39 15.55 3.70 -6.00
C LEU A 39 15.74 5.20 -5.70
N HIS A 40 14.76 5.99 -6.12
CA HIS A 40 14.64 7.39 -5.75
C HIS A 40 13.31 7.64 -5.04
N ILE A 41 13.35 7.82 -3.72
CA ILE A 41 12.16 8.06 -2.89
C ILE A 41 11.85 9.55 -2.89
N TYR A 42 10.58 9.90 -3.12
CA TYR A 42 10.12 11.27 -3.01
C TYR A 42 9.96 11.68 -1.54
N GLU A 43 10.49 12.84 -1.16
CA GLU A 43 10.44 13.30 0.24
C GLU A 43 9.01 13.64 0.69
N ASP A 44 8.17 14.14 -0.22
CA ASP A 44 6.75 14.41 0.09
C ASP A 44 5.96 13.13 0.43
N ALA A 45 6.30 11.99 -0.18
CA ALA A 45 5.70 10.71 0.15
C ALA A 45 6.10 10.25 1.55
N VAL A 46 7.35 10.50 1.95
CA VAL A 46 7.84 10.25 3.32
C VAL A 46 7.06 11.11 4.31
N GLU A 47 6.84 12.39 4.01
CA GLU A 47 6.07 13.31 4.85
C GLU A 47 4.61 12.85 5.01
N VAL A 48 3.95 12.48 3.91
CA VAL A 48 2.57 11.96 3.93
C VAL A 48 2.48 10.69 4.77
N MET A 49 3.35 9.71 4.53
CA MET A 49 3.37 8.47 5.32
C MET A 49 3.65 8.75 6.81
N GLY A 50 4.60 9.65 7.10
CA GLY A 50 4.91 10.08 8.47
C GLY A 50 3.74 10.74 9.18
N PHE A 51 2.99 11.59 8.47
CA PHE A 51 1.78 12.23 8.98
C PHE A 51 0.71 11.21 9.35
N PHE A 52 0.34 10.30 8.44
CA PHE A 52 -0.65 9.26 8.71
C PHE A 52 -0.19 8.31 9.83
N GLN A 53 1.09 7.92 9.85
CA GLN A 53 1.66 7.13 10.93
C GLN A 53 1.53 7.83 12.29
N SER A 54 1.75 9.16 12.35
CA SER A 54 1.59 9.94 13.59
C SER A 54 0.15 9.94 14.13
N LEU A 55 -0.83 9.70 13.25
CA LEU A 55 -2.25 9.57 13.58
C LEU A 55 -2.65 8.11 13.93
N GLY A 56 -1.70 7.19 13.93
CA GLY A 56 -1.92 5.77 14.26
C GLY A 56 -2.35 4.91 13.07
N PHE A 57 -2.21 5.40 11.83
CA PHE A 57 -2.50 4.59 10.65
C PHE A 57 -1.35 3.61 10.38
N MET A 58 -1.72 2.39 9.98
CA MET A 58 -0.84 1.45 9.32
C MET A 58 -0.47 1.97 7.93
N ILE A 59 0.78 1.78 7.51
CA ILE A 59 1.21 2.14 6.16
C ILE A 59 1.28 0.85 5.35
N VAL A 60 0.41 0.72 4.34
CA VAL A 60 0.29 -0.50 3.54
C VAL A 60 0.57 -0.17 2.08
N ILE A 61 1.63 -0.75 1.52
CA ILE A 61 1.95 -0.56 0.10
C ILE A 61 1.08 -1.49 -0.75
N VAL A 62 0.44 -0.96 -1.78
CA VAL A 62 -0.35 -1.73 -2.75
C VAL A 62 0.08 -1.38 -4.18
N THR A 63 0.70 -2.30 -4.90
CA THR A 63 1.35 -2.01 -6.19
C THR A 63 1.09 -3.04 -7.30
N ASN A 64 1.07 -2.58 -8.55
CA ASN A 64 0.96 -3.44 -9.74
C ASN A 64 2.36 -3.74 -10.31
N GLN A 65 2.87 -4.96 -10.12
CA GLN A 65 4.19 -5.40 -10.57
C GLN A 65 4.11 -6.34 -11.79
N SER A 66 3.49 -5.85 -12.88
CA SER A 66 3.27 -6.69 -14.07
C SER A 66 4.55 -7.12 -14.81
N GLY A 67 5.71 -6.55 -14.48
CA GLY A 67 6.99 -7.01 -15.02
C GLY A 67 7.30 -8.45 -14.63
N ILE A 68 6.78 -8.94 -13.49
CA ILE A 68 6.89 -10.34 -13.07
C ILE A 68 6.16 -11.25 -14.06
N GLY A 69 4.87 -11.03 -14.30
CA GLY A 69 4.08 -11.82 -15.26
C GLY A 69 4.54 -11.66 -16.72
N ARG A 70 5.32 -10.62 -17.03
CA ARG A 70 5.95 -10.41 -18.34
C ARG A 70 7.35 -11.05 -18.45
N GLY A 71 7.93 -11.53 -17.34
CA GLY A 71 9.26 -12.11 -17.30
C GLY A 71 10.40 -11.10 -17.40
N TYR A 72 10.16 -9.83 -17.05
CA TYR A 72 11.20 -8.78 -17.07
C TYR A 72 12.07 -8.78 -15.81
N PHE A 73 11.52 -9.22 -14.70
CA PHE A 73 12.24 -9.47 -13.45
C PHE A 73 11.51 -10.55 -12.64
N SER A 74 12.23 -11.18 -11.74
CA SER A 74 11.80 -12.25 -10.84
C SER A 74 11.10 -11.71 -9.60
N VAL A 75 10.44 -12.60 -8.84
CA VAL A 75 9.88 -12.23 -7.53
C VAL A 75 11.00 -11.85 -6.58
N GLU A 76 12.14 -12.53 -6.66
CA GLU A 76 13.32 -12.30 -5.83
C GLU A 76 13.89 -10.89 -6.04
N GLU A 77 14.03 -10.42 -7.29
CA GLU A 77 14.48 -9.06 -7.60
C GLU A 77 13.50 -8.00 -7.06
N MET A 78 12.19 -8.28 -7.13
CA MET A 78 11.17 -7.37 -6.59
C MET A 78 11.19 -7.31 -5.06
N GLU A 79 11.41 -8.44 -4.38
CA GLU A 79 11.59 -8.48 -2.93
C GLU A 79 12.90 -7.82 -2.48
N GLU A 80 13.97 -7.92 -3.27
CA GLU A 80 15.22 -7.19 -3.03
C GLU A 80 14.98 -5.67 -3.14
N PHE A 81 14.35 -5.21 -4.22
CA PHE A 81 13.97 -3.81 -4.39
C PHE A 81 13.12 -3.31 -3.22
N ASN A 82 12.08 -4.06 -2.85
CA ASN A 82 11.23 -3.72 -1.71
C ASN A 82 12.04 -3.66 -0.40
N SER A 83 12.96 -4.60 -0.17
CA SER A 83 13.82 -4.59 1.02
C SER A 83 14.66 -3.31 1.12
N HIS A 84 15.20 -2.84 -0.01
CA HIS A 84 15.94 -1.58 -0.09
C HIS A 84 15.05 -0.36 0.15
N LEU A 85 13.86 -0.35 -0.44
CA LEU A 85 12.83 0.68 -0.21
C LEU A 85 12.46 0.75 1.27
N LEU A 86 12.09 -0.36 1.88
CA LEU A 86 11.68 -0.46 3.27
C LEU A 86 12.79 -0.05 4.23
N SER A 87 14.03 -0.46 3.97
CA SER A 87 15.20 -0.05 4.76
C SER A 87 15.42 1.47 4.70
N SER A 88 15.24 2.07 3.52
CA SER A 88 15.40 3.50 3.30
C SER A 88 14.29 4.32 3.95
N LEU A 89 13.03 3.88 3.86
CA LEU A 89 11.90 4.48 4.56
C LEU A 89 12.06 4.40 6.08
N ARG A 90 12.52 3.26 6.61
CA ARG A 90 12.77 3.08 8.05
C ARG A 90 13.82 4.05 8.58
N LYS A 91 14.90 4.31 7.82
CA LYS A 91 15.92 5.31 8.18
C LYS A 91 15.34 6.73 8.26
N ARG A 92 14.24 7.00 7.57
CA ARG A 92 13.51 8.27 7.56
C ARG A 92 12.32 8.29 8.54
N GLY A 93 12.20 7.28 9.40
CA GLY A 93 11.16 7.21 10.44
C GLY A 93 9.81 6.64 9.98
N VAL A 94 9.68 6.20 8.73
CA VAL A 94 8.46 5.57 8.22
C VAL A 94 8.55 4.06 8.38
N ARG A 95 7.54 3.46 9.01
CA ARG A 95 7.40 2.01 9.18
C ARG A 95 6.25 1.50 8.32
N VAL A 96 6.58 0.80 7.25
CA VAL A 96 5.60 0.10 6.43
C VAL A 96 5.18 -1.18 7.14
N THR A 97 3.87 -1.38 7.28
CA THR A 97 3.26 -2.54 7.94
C THR A 97 3.32 -3.76 7.03
N ALA A 98 2.98 -3.60 5.75
CA ALA A 98 2.96 -4.69 4.77
C ALA A 98 3.06 -4.16 3.34
N VAL A 99 3.48 -5.05 2.43
CA VAL A 99 3.51 -4.82 0.98
C VAL A 99 2.64 -5.87 0.30
N TYR A 100 1.69 -5.41 -0.49
CA TYR A 100 0.83 -6.25 -1.33
C TYR A 100 1.06 -5.89 -2.79
N TYR A 101 1.27 -6.89 -3.64
CA TYR A 101 1.53 -6.67 -5.05
C TYR A 101 0.73 -7.60 -5.95
N CYS A 102 0.44 -7.13 -7.16
CA CYS A 102 -0.12 -7.95 -8.24
C CYS A 102 0.96 -8.23 -9.30
N PRO A 103 1.38 -9.49 -9.51
CA PRO A 103 2.37 -9.84 -10.54
C PRO A 103 1.76 -9.95 -11.94
N HIS A 104 0.44 -10.02 -12.05
CA HIS A 104 -0.27 -10.36 -13.29
C HIS A 104 -0.24 -9.23 -14.33
N ARG A 105 -0.32 -9.66 -15.59
CA ARG A 105 -0.52 -8.81 -16.76
C ARG A 105 -1.96 -8.29 -16.82
N PRO A 106 -2.21 -7.16 -17.51
CA PRO A 106 -3.57 -6.64 -17.70
C PRO A 106 -4.54 -7.65 -18.31
N GLU A 107 -4.05 -8.50 -19.21
CA GLU A 107 -4.87 -9.45 -19.97
C GLU A 107 -5.34 -10.67 -19.16
N GLU A 108 -4.78 -10.91 -17.97
CA GLU A 108 -5.07 -12.11 -17.16
C GLU A 108 -6.36 -12.00 -16.33
N GLY A 109 -6.99 -10.81 -16.25
CA GLY A 109 -8.30 -10.65 -15.61
C GLY A 109 -8.34 -11.00 -14.11
N CYS A 110 -7.22 -10.89 -13.40
CA CYS A 110 -7.15 -11.22 -11.97
C CYS A 110 -7.90 -10.18 -11.10
N SER A 111 -8.30 -10.59 -9.90
CA SER A 111 -9.00 -9.73 -8.94
C SER A 111 -8.07 -8.80 -8.13
N CYS A 112 -6.75 -8.95 -8.27
CA CYS A 112 -5.77 -8.22 -7.47
C CYS A 112 -5.12 -7.03 -8.20
N ARG A 113 -5.15 -6.98 -9.53
CA ARG A 113 -4.56 -5.87 -10.28
C ARG A 113 -5.40 -4.60 -10.11
N LYS A 114 -4.84 -3.53 -9.55
CA LYS A 114 -5.53 -2.22 -9.47
C LYS A 114 -5.97 -1.79 -10.88
N PRO A 115 -7.22 -1.31 -11.06
CA PRO A 115 -8.15 -0.84 -10.03
C PRO A 115 -9.06 -1.91 -9.38
N ALA A 116 -8.78 -3.21 -9.53
CA ALA A 116 -9.47 -4.23 -8.75
C ALA A 116 -9.12 -4.13 -7.25
N THR A 117 -10.08 -4.47 -6.39
CA THR A 117 -10.03 -4.23 -4.94
C THR A 117 -9.31 -5.31 -4.14
N GLY A 118 -8.99 -6.45 -4.77
CA GLY A 118 -8.62 -7.67 -4.06
C GLY A 118 -7.38 -7.57 -3.17
N LEU A 119 -6.39 -6.74 -3.51
CA LEU A 119 -5.22 -6.53 -2.63
C LEU A 119 -5.58 -5.74 -1.37
N VAL A 120 -6.40 -4.69 -1.49
CA VAL A 120 -6.83 -3.86 -0.36
C VAL A 120 -7.76 -4.66 0.57
N GLU A 121 -8.70 -5.42 0.00
CA GLU A 121 -9.59 -6.30 0.77
C GLU A 121 -8.83 -7.43 1.48
N ARG A 122 -7.80 -7.98 0.82
CA ARG A 122 -6.91 -8.97 1.43
C ARG A 122 -6.15 -8.37 2.61
N ALA A 123 -5.52 -7.22 2.41
CA ALA A 123 -4.82 -6.50 3.47
C ALA A 123 -5.75 -6.17 4.64
N ALA A 124 -6.96 -5.72 4.36
CA ALA A 124 -7.93 -5.37 5.40
C ALA A 124 -8.33 -6.56 6.26
N ARG A 125 -8.47 -7.74 5.65
CA ARG A 125 -8.76 -8.98 6.37
C ARG A 125 -7.58 -9.48 7.20
N GLU A 126 -6.37 -9.45 6.63
CA GLU A 126 -5.17 -9.96 7.29
C GLU A 126 -4.70 -9.04 8.44
N LEU A 127 -4.96 -7.74 8.34
CA LEU A 127 -4.50 -6.72 9.30
C LEU A 127 -5.63 -6.12 10.15
N SER A 128 -6.87 -6.62 10.02
CA SER A 128 -8.05 -6.13 10.72
C SER A 128 -8.29 -4.61 10.52
N ILE A 129 -8.15 -4.16 9.27
CA ILE A 129 -8.30 -2.74 8.90
C ILE A 129 -9.77 -2.41 8.60
N ASP A 130 -10.23 -1.27 9.12
CA ASP A 130 -11.50 -0.65 8.72
C ASP A 130 -11.29 0.26 7.50
N LEU A 131 -11.76 -0.23 6.35
CA LEU A 131 -11.68 0.48 5.08
C LEU A 131 -12.46 1.79 5.08
N SER A 132 -13.58 1.89 5.83
CA SER A 132 -14.45 3.08 5.83
C SER A 132 -13.77 4.32 6.42
N ARG A 133 -12.68 4.11 7.16
CA ARG A 133 -11.89 5.15 7.83
C ARG A 133 -10.44 5.19 7.35
N SER A 134 -10.13 4.47 6.28
CA SER A 134 -8.81 4.36 5.68
C SER A 134 -8.71 5.22 4.42
N PHE A 135 -7.50 5.42 3.91
CA PHE A 135 -7.23 6.29 2.76
C PHE A 135 -6.47 5.54 1.66
N ILE A 136 -6.65 5.96 0.41
CA ILE A 136 -5.79 5.56 -0.71
C ILE A 136 -4.98 6.77 -1.18
N VAL A 137 -3.69 6.57 -1.41
CA VAL A 137 -2.75 7.55 -1.99
C VAL A 137 -2.09 6.92 -3.22
N GLY A 138 -2.01 7.69 -4.30
CA GLY A 138 -1.38 7.26 -5.54
C GLY A 138 -1.16 8.42 -6.50
N ASP A 139 -0.49 8.19 -7.62
CA ASP A 139 -0.23 9.21 -8.65
C ASP A 139 -1.21 9.13 -9.83
N ARG A 140 -1.95 8.03 -9.97
CA ARG A 140 -2.84 7.78 -11.11
C ARG A 140 -4.31 7.75 -10.73
N ASP A 141 -5.08 8.78 -11.14
CA ASP A 141 -6.53 8.78 -10.91
C ASP A 141 -7.25 7.65 -11.66
N ASP A 142 -6.78 7.28 -12.85
CA ASP A 142 -7.37 6.21 -13.67
C ASP A 142 -7.18 4.81 -13.07
N VAL A 143 -6.29 4.66 -12.08
CA VAL A 143 -5.98 3.39 -11.41
C VAL A 143 -6.26 3.47 -9.91
N ASP A 144 -5.56 4.33 -9.18
CA ASP A 144 -5.67 4.47 -7.73
C ASP A 144 -6.94 5.22 -7.31
N GLY A 145 -7.29 6.26 -8.06
CA GLY A 145 -8.56 6.97 -7.87
C GLY A 145 -9.77 6.07 -8.13
N GLU A 146 -9.72 5.27 -9.20
CA GLU A 146 -10.76 4.28 -9.49
C GLU A 146 -10.83 3.17 -8.44
N LEU A 147 -9.69 2.69 -7.94
CA LEU A 147 -9.65 1.76 -6.81
C LEU A 147 -10.35 2.35 -5.58
N ALA A 148 -10.06 3.61 -5.25
CA ALA A 148 -10.66 4.30 -4.11
C ALA A 148 -12.17 4.48 -4.28
N ARG A 149 -12.64 4.85 -5.47
CA ARG A 149 -14.07 4.95 -5.80
C ARG A 149 -14.79 3.61 -5.61
N ARG A 150 -14.20 2.50 -6.06
CA ARG A 150 -14.77 1.16 -5.89
C ARG A 150 -14.91 0.74 -4.43
N LEU A 151 -14.00 1.21 -3.58
CA LEU A 151 -14.01 0.93 -2.14
C LEU A 151 -14.76 1.99 -1.32
N SER A 152 -15.28 3.04 -1.95
CA SER A 152 -15.86 4.20 -1.27
C SER A 152 -14.91 4.84 -0.24
N MET A 153 -13.61 4.87 -0.57
CA MET A 153 -12.56 5.43 0.28
C MET A 153 -12.12 6.81 -0.23
N PRO A 154 -11.70 7.73 0.65
CA PRO A 154 -11.03 8.95 0.24
C PRO A 154 -9.75 8.66 -0.56
N TYR A 155 -9.53 9.42 -1.63
CA TYR A 155 -8.33 9.37 -2.46
C TYR A 155 -7.55 10.67 -2.35
N MET A 156 -6.23 10.57 -2.19
CA MET A 156 -5.30 11.68 -2.28
C MET A 156 -4.34 11.41 -3.44
N ILE A 157 -4.34 12.32 -4.42
CA ILE A 157 -3.45 12.23 -5.57
C ILE A 157 -2.11 12.91 -5.28
N MET A 158 -1.01 12.23 -5.60
CA MET A 158 0.33 12.80 -5.62
C MET A 158 0.71 13.12 -7.06
N VAL A 159 0.56 14.39 -7.45
CA VAL A 159 0.90 14.81 -8.81
C VAL A 159 2.41 14.79 -9.00
N ARG A 160 2.88 14.07 -10.02
CA ARG A 160 4.29 14.05 -10.42
C ARG A 160 4.43 14.84 -11.71
N ASP A 161 5.36 15.78 -11.72
CA ASP A 161 5.79 16.44 -12.95
C ASP A 161 6.59 15.44 -13.77
N VAL A 162 6.08 15.12 -14.97
CA VAL A 162 6.70 14.23 -15.96
C VAL A 162 7.75 14.97 -16.78
#